data_AF-A0A1V3P0D4-F1
#
_entry.id   AF-A0A1V3P0D4-F1
#
_cell.length_a   1.000
_cell.length_b   1.000
_cell.length_c   1.000
_cell.angle_alpha   90.00
_cell.angle_beta   90.00
_cell.angle_gamma   90.00
#
_symmetry.space_group_name_H-M   'P 1'
#
loop_
_entity.id
_entity.type
_entity.pdbx_description
1 polymer ?
#
loop_
_entity_poly.entity_id
_entity_poly.type
_entity_poly.pdbx_seq_one_letter_code
_entity_poly.pdbx_strand_id
1 'polypeptide(L)'
;MRGWHCLALAGALSLLTAAAAAAAQQAAPAPAAGDSAREQALQAFQHDLVSVLALRATAEPLLGAALLARPLPRQPKTNSFHALINRAAAAGDAGPAVQWVRLADCDAKADACPSASALRKLVEQAPDNAAVWLLKFGLDTRDMKSDAARADLAKAAAAKLYDDYTGSSLAALAGVVDALPPPPATQGAGGPVGVQALIVQGNARLQPRPALPIVAKLCENAGDDAAIKLDCLKLGKLLEWGSSPLARSLGLHLREVLGDATAQAEARQQRRDLIWQVQNYSQLALRAQDDPALAQQLLAASKRGGTEMSQLIAVLRASGVSTTAPGSWQPPAPDAPAPAHSP
;
A
#
# COMPACT_ATOMS: atom_id res chain seq x y z
N MET A 1 -49.18 38.12 -16.97
CA MET A 1 -48.57 37.41 -18.10
C MET A 1 -47.06 37.60 -18.04
N ARG A 2 -46.30 36.49 -17.99
CA ARG A 2 -44.86 36.30 -18.32
C ARG A 2 -43.83 37.22 -17.62
N GLY A 3 -42.76 36.74 -16.99
CA GLY A 3 -42.23 35.39 -16.86
C GLY A 3 -40.96 35.43 -16.01
N TRP A 4 -40.96 34.62 -14.96
CA TRP A 4 -39.79 34.14 -14.23
C TRP A 4 -38.91 33.32 -15.17
N HIS A 5 -37.60 33.60 -15.26
CA HIS A 5 -36.54 32.61 -15.51
C HIS A 5 -35.19 33.22 -15.12
N CYS A 6 -34.61 32.79 -14.00
CA CYS A 6 -33.16 32.79 -13.72
C CYS A 6 -32.88 32.17 -12.34
N LEU A 7 -33.16 30.87 -12.17
CA LEU A 7 -32.64 30.05 -11.07
C LEU A 7 -32.54 28.60 -11.57
N ALA A 8 -31.37 28.22 -12.09
CA ALA A 8 -31.00 26.82 -12.31
C ALA A 8 -29.48 26.71 -12.46
N LEU A 9 -28.78 26.50 -11.35
CA LEU A 9 -27.48 25.79 -11.25
C LEU A 9 -27.02 25.78 -9.78
N ALA A 10 -27.83 25.16 -8.92
CA ALA A 10 -27.45 24.76 -7.58
C ALA A 10 -28.23 23.49 -7.25
N GLY A 11 -27.62 22.33 -7.47
CA GLY A 11 -28.30 21.06 -7.21
C GLY A 11 -27.68 19.87 -7.94
N ALA A 12 -26.44 19.53 -7.60
CA ALA A 12 -25.88 18.21 -7.91
C ALA A 12 -24.63 17.95 -7.06
N LEU A 13 -24.76 17.88 -5.73
CA LEU A 13 -23.71 17.31 -4.84
C LEU A 13 -24.24 16.93 -3.44
N SER A 14 -25.50 16.52 -3.38
CA SER A 14 -26.09 15.94 -2.16
C SER A 14 -26.81 14.67 -2.57
N LEU A 15 -26.17 13.52 -2.41
CA LEU A 15 -26.77 12.18 -2.24
C LEU A 15 -25.66 11.13 -2.19
N LEU A 16 -25.01 10.93 -1.04
CA LEU A 16 -24.30 9.69 -0.73
C LEU A 16 -24.42 9.42 0.78
N THR A 17 -25.63 9.05 1.21
CA THR A 17 -25.87 8.28 2.43
C THR A 17 -26.66 7.04 2.06
N ALA A 18 -26.03 5.88 2.34
CA ALA A 18 -26.61 4.54 2.43
C ALA A 18 -27.26 3.92 1.17
N ALA A 19 -26.48 3.07 0.49
CA ALA A 19 -26.98 1.80 -0.03
C ALA A 19 -25.89 0.74 0.18
N ALA A 20 -26.03 -0.01 1.28
CA ALA A 20 -25.42 -1.32 1.41
C ALA A 20 -26.13 -2.30 0.45
N ALA A 21 -25.35 -3.25 -0.05
CA ALA A 21 -25.78 -4.51 -0.66
C ALA A 21 -26.63 -4.44 -1.95
N ALA A 22 -25.96 -4.42 -3.10
CA ALA A 22 -26.29 -5.26 -4.26
C ALA A 22 -25.25 -5.02 -5.39
N ALA A 23 -23.99 -5.39 -5.15
CA ALA A 23 -23.09 -5.63 -6.28
C ALA A 23 -23.51 -6.97 -6.88
N ALA A 24 -23.97 -6.95 -8.13
CA ALA A 24 -24.27 -8.14 -8.91
C ALA A 24 -23.08 -9.12 -8.83
N GLN A 25 -23.33 -10.30 -8.28
CA GLN A 25 -22.45 -11.45 -8.41
C GLN A 25 -22.38 -11.82 -9.89
N GLN A 26 -21.45 -11.21 -10.63
CA GLN A 26 -20.79 -11.94 -11.69
C GLN A 26 -20.03 -13.05 -11.00
N ALA A 27 -20.58 -14.27 -11.10
CA ALA A 27 -19.89 -15.46 -10.65
C ALA A 27 -18.51 -15.47 -11.29
N ALA A 28 -17.47 -15.32 -10.46
CA ALA A 28 -16.13 -15.66 -10.87
C ALA A 28 -16.19 -17.09 -11.44
N PRO A 29 -15.54 -17.36 -12.59
CA PRO A 29 -15.48 -18.72 -13.10
C PRO A 29 -15.03 -19.65 -11.98
N ALA A 30 -15.76 -20.75 -11.78
CA ALA A 30 -15.42 -21.71 -10.75
C ALA A 30 -13.97 -22.17 -10.98
N PRO A 31 -13.08 -22.08 -9.97
CA PRO A 31 -11.70 -22.51 -10.13
C PRO A 31 -11.69 -23.96 -10.60
N ALA A 32 -10.87 -24.28 -11.60
CA ALA A 32 -10.71 -25.65 -12.03
C ALA A 32 -10.19 -26.47 -10.83
N ALA A 33 -10.49 -27.77 -10.76
CA ALA A 33 -10.06 -28.61 -9.64
C ALA A 33 -8.53 -28.56 -9.38
N GLY A 34 -7.73 -28.24 -10.40
CA GLY A 34 -6.29 -28.01 -10.28
C GLY A 34 -5.89 -26.71 -9.57
N ASP A 35 -6.73 -25.67 -9.64
CA ASP A 35 -6.46 -24.38 -8.99
C ASP A 35 -6.58 -24.50 -7.47
N SER A 36 -7.58 -25.24 -6.98
CA SER A 36 -7.75 -25.48 -5.53
C SER A 36 -6.60 -26.30 -4.93
N ALA A 37 -6.07 -27.30 -5.65
CA ALA A 37 -4.95 -28.10 -5.18
C ALA A 37 -3.65 -27.27 -5.11
N ARG A 38 -3.41 -26.41 -6.11
CA ARG A 38 -2.27 -25.49 -6.12
C ARG A 38 -2.35 -24.47 -4.99
N GLU A 39 -3.53 -23.90 -4.74
CA GLU A 39 -3.77 -22.99 -3.62
C GLU A 39 -3.48 -23.63 -2.27
N GLN A 40 -3.95 -24.87 -2.05
CA GLN A 40 -3.64 -25.62 -0.83
C GLN A 40 -2.14 -25.89 -0.68
N ALA A 41 -1.46 -26.26 -1.77
CA ALA A 41 -0.01 -26.47 -1.77
C ALA A 41 0.76 -25.17 -1.46
N LEU A 42 0.33 -24.04 -2.02
CA LEU A 42 0.91 -22.72 -1.74
C LEU A 42 0.72 -22.34 -0.27
N GLN A 43 -0.47 -22.56 0.26
CA GLN A 43 -0.75 -22.30 1.67
C GLN A 43 0.12 -23.18 2.58
N ALA A 44 0.21 -24.49 2.31
CA ALA A 44 1.05 -25.41 3.05
C ALA A 44 2.53 -25.01 3.00
N PHE A 45 3.05 -24.66 1.82
CA PHE A 45 4.41 -24.15 1.66
C PHE A 45 4.66 -22.88 2.48
N GLN A 46 3.70 -21.95 2.50
CA GLN A 46 3.83 -20.74 3.32
C GLN A 46 3.79 -21.06 4.83
N HIS A 47 3.02 -22.06 5.26
CA HIS A 47 3.07 -22.58 6.65
C HIS A 47 4.46 -23.14 6.99
N ASP A 48 5.08 -23.89 6.08
CA ASP A 48 6.41 -24.46 6.27
C ASP A 48 7.49 -23.38 6.35
N LEU A 49 7.44 -22.36 5.47
CA LEU A 49 8.30 -21.19 5.52
C LEU A 49 8.20 -20.50 6.89
N VAL A 50 6.99 -20.21 7.36
CA VAL A 50 6.78 -19.58 8.67
C VAL A 50 7.37 -20.44 9.79
N SER A 51 7.21 -21.76 9.74
CA SER A 51 7.70 -22.66 10.78
C SER A 51 9.23 -22.69 10.86
N VAL A 52 9.92 -22.68 9.72
CA VAL A 52 11.39 -22.60 9.68
C VAL A 52 11.87 -21.22 10.13
N LEU A 53 11.22 -20.15 9.65
CA LEU A 53 11.62 -18.78 9.97
C LEU A 53 11.31 -18.38 11.42
N ALA A 54 10.36 -19.04 12.07
CA ALA A 54 10.09 -18.86 13.50
C ALA A 54 11.30 -19.19 14.38
N LEU A 55 12.30 -19.91 13.89
CA LEU A 55 13.54 -20.21 14.62
C LEU A 55 14.57 -19.06 14.59
N ARG A 56 14.32 -17.99 13.81
CA ARG A 56 15.21 -16.82 13.74
C ARG A 56 15.09 -15.95 14.98
N ALA A 57 16.12 -15.14 15.23
CA ALA A 57 16.21 -14.28 16.41
C ALA A 57 16.33 -12.78 16.11
N THR A 58 16.75 -12.41 14.90
CA THR A 58 16.90 -11.01 14.46
C THR A 58 15.58 -10.46 13.93
N ALA A 59 15.43 -9.13 13.98
CA ALA A 59 14.18 -8.45 13.68
C ALA A 59 13.70 -8.67 12.24
N GLU A 60 14.58 -8.54 11.25
CA GLU A 60 14.19 -8.57 9.83
C GLU A 60 13.66 -9.95 9.36
N PRO A 61 14.34 -11.09 9.63
CA PRO A 61 13.76 -12.38 9.29
C PRO A 61 12.46 -12.69 10.04
N LEU A 62 12.32 -12.23 11.29
CA LEU A 62 11.08 -12.37 12.05
C LEU A 62 9.96 -11.46 11.51
N LEU A 63 10.29 -10.29 10.99
CA LEU A 63 9.36 -9.42 10.27
C LEU A 63 8.84 -10.12 9.00
N GLY A 64 9.74 -10.71 8.21
CA GLY A 64 9.37 -11.53 7.05
C GLY A 64 8.46 -12.70 7.44
N ALA A 65 8.81 -13.43 8.50
CA ALA A 65 7.99 -14.53 9.04
C ALA A 65 6.60 -14.06 9.48
N ALA A 66 6.51 -12.92 10.18
CA ALA A 66 5.23 -12.36 10.60
C ALA A 66 4.37 -11.99 9.39
N LEU A 67 4.92 -11.29 8.39
CA LEU A 67 4.20 -10.93 7.17
C LEU A 67 3.66 -12.17 6.44
N LEU A 68 4.44 -13.25 6.35
CA LEU A 68 3.99 -14.54 5.81
C LEU A 68 2.92 -15.22 6.68
N ALA A 69 2.97 -15.08 8.00
CA ALA A 69 1.98 -15.72 8.88
C ALA A 69 0.60 -15.03 8.82
N ARG A 70 0.53 -13.76 8.41
CA ARG A 70 -0.67 -12.93 8.54
C ARG A 70 -1.90 -13.41 7.75
N PRO A 71 -1.81 -13.79 6.46
CA PRO A 71 -2.98 -14.29 5.74
C PRO A 71 -3.30 -15.76 6.06
N LEU A 72 -2.44 -16.46 6.80
CA LEU A 72 -2.57 -17.91 7.01
C LEU A 72 -3.57 -18.23 8.13
N PRO A 73 -4.64 -18.98 7.85
CA PRO A 73 -5.54 -19.45 8.88
C PRO A 73 -4.87 -20.55 9.73
N ARG A 74 -5.32 -20.71 10.98
CA ARG A 74 -4.96 -21.86 11.84
C ARG A 74 -3.46 -22.04 12.10
N GLN A 75 -2.69 -20.95 12.14
CA GLN A 75 -1.30 -21.00 12.62
C GLN A 75 -1.22 -21.45 14.09
N PRO A 76 -0.23 -22.29 14.47
CA PRO A 76 0.11 -22.49 15.88
C PRO A 76 0.35 -21.15 16.57
N LYS A 77 -0.01 -21.03 17.86
CA LYS A 77 0.09 -19.75 18.60
C LYS A 77 1.49 -19.13 18.52
N THR A 78 2.54 -19.95 18.59
CA THR A 78 3.96 -19.54 18.52
C THR A 78 4.38 -19.02 17.14
N ASN A 79 3.66 -19.41 16.09
CA ASN A 79 3.92 -19.08 14.69
C ASN A 79 2.87 -18.10 14.14
N SER A 80 1.97 -17.61 15.00
CA SER A 80 0.99 -16.60 14.62
C SER A 80 1.68 -15.28 14.28
N PHE A 81 1.01 -14.46 13.46
CA PHE A 81 1.44 -13.08 13.22
C PHE A 81 1.76 -12.34 14.52
N HIS A 82 0.85 -12.43 15.51
CA HIS A 82 1.01 -11.82 16.83
C HIS A 82 2.31 -12.25 17.52
N ALA A 83 2.59 -13.55 17.62
CA ALA A 83 3.79 -14.02 18.30
C ALA A 83 5.07 -13.60 17.57
N LEU A 84 5.09 -13.71 16.24
CA LEU A 84 6.27 -13.40 15.43
C LEU A 84 6.57 -11.90 15.40
N ILE A 85 5.56 -11.03 15.24
CA ILE A 85 5.77 -9.58 15.20
C ILE A 85 6.19 -9.02 16.56
N ASN A 86 5.69 -9.59 17.66
CA ASN A 86 6.13 -9.18 19.00
C ASN A 86 7.57 -9.65 19.29
N ARG A 87 7.99 -10.82 18.79
CA ARG A 87 9.39 -11.24 18.84
C ARG A 87 10.30 -10.36 17.98
N ALA A 88 9.87 -10.03 16.76
CA ALA A 88 10.58 -9.08 15.90
C ALA A 88 10.75 -7.73 16.62
N ALA A 89 9.73 -7.24 17.31
CA ALA A 89 9.75 -5.98 18.05
C ALA A 89 10.64 -6.03 19.32
N ALA A 90 10.87 -7.20 19.88
CA ALA A 90 11.72 -7.42 21.05
C ALA A 90 13.19 -7.68 20.69
N ALA A 91 13.50 -7.92 19.42
CA ALA A 91 14.87 -8.11 18.96
C ALA A 91 15.67 -6.79 19.09
N GLY A 92 16.97 -6.89 19.41
CA GLY A 92 17.80 -5.72 19.68
C GLY A 92 18.03 -4.81 18.46
N ASP A 93 17.79 -5.33 17.26
CA ASP A 93 17.89 -4.64 15.97
C ASP A 93 16.52 -4.16 15.43
N ALA A 94 15.46 -4.19 16.24
CA ALA A 94 14.12 -3.80 15.82
C ALA A 94 14.01 -2.29 15.51
N GLY A 95 13.66 -1.97 14.27
CA GLY A 95 13.43 -0.60 13.80
C GLY A 95 11.95 -0.22 13.60
N PRO A 96 11.69 1.02 13.14
CA PRO A 96 10.33 1.52 12.88
C PRO A 96 9.48 0.65 11.95
N ALA A 97 10.09 0.00 10.95
CA ALA A 97 9.38 -0.90 10.02
C ALA A 97 8.66 -2.06 10.74
N VAL A 98 9.25 -2.58 11.82
CA VAL A 98 8.63 -3.62 12.64
C VAL A 98 7.40 -3.07 13.37
N GLN A 99 7.53 -1.88 13.96
CA GLN A 99 6.38 -1.24 14.64
C GLN A 99 5.28 -0.86 13.65
N TRP A 100 5.64 -0.49 12.42
CA TRP A 100 4.70 -0.25 11.33
C TRP A 100 3.84 -1.47 11.05
N VAL A 101 4.46 -2.62 10.82
CA VAL A 101 3.70 -3.86 10.59
C VAL A 101 2.90 -4.26 11.84
N ARG A 102 3.45 -4.05 13.04
CA ARG A 102 2.78 -4.31 14.32
C ARG A 102 1.51 -3.47 14.56
N LEU A 103 1.26 -2.41 13.78
CA LEU A 103 -0.04 -1.74 13.80
C LEU A 103 -1.19 -2.69 13.45
N ALA A 104 -0.94 -3.74 12.65
CA ALA A 104 -1.93 -4.78 12.35
C ALA A 104 -2.11 -5.81 13.47
N ASP A 105 -1.31 -5.75 14.55
CA ASP A 105 -1.45 -6.62 15.73
C ASP A 105 -2.55 -6.06 16.64
N CYS A 106 -3.79 -6.14 16.16
CA CYS A 106 -4.96 -5.52 16.74
C CYS A 106 -6.20 -6.37 16.53
N ASP A 107 -7.21 -6.16 17.37
CA ASP A 107 -8.52 -6.80 17.21
C ASP A 107 -9.43 -5.92 16.35
N ALA A 108 -9.57 -6.27 15.08
CA ALA A 108 -10.45 -5.58 14.15
C ALA A 108 -11.93 -5.73 14.49
N LYS A 109 -12.33 -6.83 15.16
CA LYS A 109 -13.73 -7.05 15.55
C LYS A 109 -14.14 -6.19 16.74
N ALA A 110 -13.17 -5.85 17.59
CA ALA A 110 -13.35 -4.95 18.72
C ALA A 110 -13.12 -3.46 18.39
N ASP A 111 -12.98 -3.10 17.10
CA ASP A 111 -12.60 -1.75 16.64
C ASP A 111 -11.32 -1.21 17.29
N ALA A 112 -10.41 -2.11 17.68
CA ALA A 112 -9.15 -1.79 18.36
C ALA A 112 -7.97 -1.63 17.39
N CYS A 113 -8.26 -1.48 16.09
CA CYS A 113 -7.24 -1.31 15.05
C CYS A 113 -7.04 0.18 14.70
N PRO A 114 -5.79 0.62 14.47
CA PRO A 114 -4.53 -0.13 14.62
C PRO A 114 -4.07 -0.24 16.09
N SER A 115 -3.05 -1.07 16.34
CA SER A 115 -2.46 -1.25 17.67
C SER A 115 -1.95 0.07 18.26
N ALA A 116 -2.63 0.56 19.31
CA ALA A 116 -2.26 1.80 19.98
C ALA A 116 -0.84 1.77 20.57
N SER A 117 -0.37 0.60 21.02
CA SER A 117 0.99 0.44 21.55
C SER A 117 2.06 0.56 20.47
N ALA A 118 1.82 -0.03 19.29
CA ALA A 118 2.71 0.08 18.14
C ALA A 118 2.74 1.52 17.61
N LEU A 119 1.58 2.19 17.56
CA LEU A 119 1.50 3.59 17.14
C LEU A 119 2.30 4.53 18.06
N ARG A 120 2.19 4.37 19.39
CA ARG A 120 3.01 5.15 20.33
C ARG A 120 4.51 4.94 20.08
N LYS A 121 4.93 3.69 19.88
CA LYS A 121 6.33 3.37 19.56
C LYS A 121 6.78 3.97 18.23
N LEU A 122 5.93 4.01 17.21
CA LEU A 122 6.24 4.68 15.95
C LEU A 122 6.42 6.18 16.11
N VAL A 123 5.57 6.85 16.90
CA VAL A 123 5.71 8.28 17.18
C VAL A 123 7.03 8.57 17.91
N GLU A 124 7.43 7.71 18.84
CA GLU A 124 8.73 7.82 19.54
C GLU A 124 9.92 7.59 18.61
N GLN A 125 9.87 6.56 17.75
CA GLN A 125 11.00 6.12 16.93
C GLN A 125 11.14 6.89 15.61
N ALA A 126 10.04 7.40 15.06
CA ALA A 126 10.00 8.08 13.76
C ALA A 126 9.14 9.35 13.80
N PRO A 127 9.42 10.31 14.72
CA PRO A 127 8.65 11.55 14.84
C PRO A 127 8.75 12.46 13.61
N ASP A 128 9.81 12.30 12.81
CA ASP A 128 10.05 13.07 11.58
C ASP A 128 9.42 12.43 10.33
N ASN A 129 8.60 11.37 10.47
CA ASN A 129 7.95 10.66 9.37
C ASN A 129 6.45 11.02 9.28
N ALA A 130 6.04 11.64 8.18
CA ALA A 130 4.66 12.05 7.93
C ALA A 130 3.67 10.89 7.97
N ALA A 131 4.06 9.69 7.50
CA ALA A 131 3.16 8.54 7.46
C ALA A 131 2.64 8.15 8.85
N VAL A 132 3.47 8.32 9.90
CA VAL A 132 3.11 8.08 11.30
C VAL A 132 2.06 9.07 11.77
N TRP A 133 2.23 10.36 11.47
CA TRP A 133 1.25 11.39 11.81
C TRP A 133 -0.04 11.24 11.03
N LEU A 134 0.01 10.79 9.77
CA LEU A 134 -1.20 10.53 8.98
C LEU A 134 -2.00 9.31 9.47
N LEU A 135 -1.36 8.33 10.14
CA LEU A 135 -2.09 7.30 10.87
C LEU A 135 -2.83 7.88 12.06
N LYS A 136 -2.15 8.73 12.85
CA LYS A 136 -2.74 9.37 14.02
C LYS A 136 -3.88 10.33 13.66
N PHE A 137 -3.71 11.11 12.58
CA PHE A 137 -4.74 11.92 11.96
C PHE A 137 -6.00 11.12 11.64
N GLY A 138 -5.85 9.95 11.00
CA GLY A 138 -6.98 9.08 10.66
C GLY A 138 -7.72 8.58 11.90
N LEU A 139 -6.99 8.24 12.96
CA LEU A 139 -7.58 7.81 14.23
C LEU A 139 -8.31 8.93 14.95
N ASP A 140 -7.68 10.10 15.08
CA ASP A 140 -8.31 11.25 15.71
C ASP A 140 -9.54 11.71 14.93
N THR A 141 -9.52 11.59 13.59
CA THR A 141 -10.70 11.86 12.76
C THR A 141 -11.82 10.84 13.03
N ARG A 142 -11.51 9.54 13.09
CA ARG A 142 -12.48 8.48 13.43
C ARG A 142 -13.10 8.72 14.82
N ASP A 143 -12.28 9.12 15.77
CA ASP A 143 -12.67 9.37 17.16
C ASP A 143 -13.33 10.76 17.36
N MET A 144 -13.59 11.51 16.27
CA MET A 144 -14.20 12.85 16.28
C MET A 144 -13.40 13.91 17.07
N LYS A 145 -12.08 13.76 17.14
CA LYS A 145 -11.15 14.68 17.82
C LYS A 145 -10.56 15.69 16.83
N SER A 146 -11.39 16.61 16.33
CA SER A 146 -11.01 17.53 15.24
C SER A 146 -9.75 18.35 15.50
N ASP A 147 -9.56 18.89 16.71
CA ASP A 147 -8.37 19.69 17.05
C ASP A 147 -7.10 18.84 17.05
N ALA A 148 -7.19 17.61 17.55
CA ALA A 148 -6.08 16.68 17.60
C ALA A 148 -5.71 16.18 16.18
N ALA A 149 -6.71 15.92 15.34
CA ALA A 149 -6.51 15.64 13.92
C ALA A 149 -5.83 16.82 13.20
N ARG A 150 -6.27 18.07 13.44
CA ARG A 150 -5.61 19.24 12.86
C ARG A 150 -4.14 19.36 13.32
N ALA A 151 -3.85 19.12 14.59
CA ALA A 151 -2.48 19.10 15.10
C ALA A 151 -1.63 17.99 14.46
N ASP A 152 -2.20 16.82 14.21
CA ASP A 152 -1.52 15.71 13.54
C ASP A 152 -1.24 16.01 12.06
N LEU A 153 -2.17 16.68 11.36
CA LEU A 153 -1.92 17.18 10.00
C LEU A 153 -0.75 18.16 9.97
N ALA A 154 -0.72 19.13 10.89
CA ALA A 154 0.37 20.10 10.99
C ALA A 154 1.72 19.42 11.23
N LYS A 155 1.76 18.37 12.06
CA LYS A 155 2.97 17.56 12.28
C LYS A 155 3.36 16.76 11.04
N ALA A 156 2.40 16.18 10.32
CA ALA A 156 2.66 15.51 9.05
C ALA A 156 3.25 16.48 8.01
N ALA A 157 2.72 17.70 7.93
CA ALA A 157 3.19 18.75 7.04
C ALA A 157 4.58 19.29 7.41
N ALA A 158 4.96 19.23 8.69
CA ALA A 158 6.27 19.64 9.20
C ALA A 158 7.32 18.52 9.22
N ALA A 159 6.93 17.28 8.86
CA ALA A 159 7.82 16.14 8.84
C ALA A 159 8.91 16.26 7.75
N LYS A 160 10.02 15.53 7.93
CA LYS A 160 11.17 15.58 7.01
C LYS A 160 11.06 14.57 5.87
N LEU A 161 10.33 13.48 6.10
CA LEU A 161 10.17 12.39 5.14
C LEU A 161 8.77 11.80 5.21
N TYR A 162 8.40 11.05 4.17
CA TYR A 162 7.28 10.12 4.20
C TYR A 162 7.79 8.72 3.88
N ASP A 163 7.60 7.79 4.81
CA ASP A 163 7.83 6.36 4.58
C ASP A 163 6.74 5.52 5.25
N ASP A 164 5.96 4.80 4.45
CA ASP A 164 5.00 3.80 4.92
C ASP A 164 5.61 2.39 5.04
N TYR A 165 6.94 2.29 4.95
CA TYR A 165 7.76 1.10 5.15
C TYR A 165 7.41 -0.08 4.23
N THR A 166 6.62 0.15 3.16
CA THR A 166 6.23 -0.89 2.21
C THR A 166 7.46 -1.54 1.57
N GLY A 167 8.47 -0.74 1.23
CA GLY A 167 9.75 -1.22 0.69
C GLY A 167 10.58 -2.04 1.68
N SER A 168 10.52 -1.71 2.98
CA SER A 168 11.18 -2.49 4.04
C SER A 168 10.53 -3.86 4.20
N SER A 169 9.21 -3.94 4.14
CA SER A 169 8.48 -5.22 4.17
C SER A 169 8.73 -6.07 2.93
N LEU A 170 8.85 -5.46 1.74
CA LEU A 170 9.26 -6.15 0.52
C LEU A 170 10.66 -6.76 0.67
N ALA A 171 11.60 -6.01 1.24
CA ALA A 171 12.95 -6.50 1.51
C ALA A 171 12.95 -7.65 2.52
N ALA A 172 12.25 -7.50 3.64
CA ALA A 172 12.14 -8.53 4.67
C ALA A 172 11.52 -9.83 4.14
N LEU A 173 10.46 -9.74 3.32
CA LEU A 173 9.85 -10.89 2.65
C LEU A 173 10.81 -11.54 1.65
N ALA A 174 11.43 -10.74 0.79
CA ALA A 174 12.34 -11.25 -0.24
C ALA A 174 13.62 -11.87 0.36
N GLY A 175 14.06 -11.40 1.53
CA GLY A 175 15.20 -11.95 2.28
C GLY A 175 14.94 -13.31 2.92
N VAL A 176 13.68 -13.77 2.98
CA VAL A 176 13.32 -15.03 3.64
C VAL A 176 12.57 -16.03 2.76
N VAL A 177 12.03 -15.59 1.62
CA VAL A 177 11.16 -16.43 0.78
C VAL A 177 11.88 -17.63 0.14
N ASP A 178 13.21 -17.60 0.09
CA ASP A 178 14.07 -18.68 -0.42
C ASP A 178 14.62 -19.60 0.68
N ALA A 179 14.15 -19.46 1.93
CA ALA A 179 14.54 -20.32 3.04
C ALA A 179 14.15 -21.80 2.82
N LEU A 180 13.13 -22.06 2.00
CA LEU A 180 12.76 -23.38 1.50
C LEU A 180 12.46 -23.32 0.00
N PRO A 181 12.78 -24.36 -0.78
CA PRO A 181 12.36 -24.44 -2.16
C PRO A 181 10.83 -24.67 -2.25
N PRO A 182 10.10 -23.93 -3.11
CA PRO A 182 8.69 -24.20 -3.35
C PRO A 182 8.45 -25.64 -3.87
N PRO A 183 7.53 -26.42 -3.28
CA PRO A 183 7.21 -27.76 -3.76
C PRO A 183 6.74 -27.75 -5.22
N PRO A 184 7.01 -28.79 -6.03
CA PRO A 184 6.60 -28.84 -7.44
C PRO A 184 5.10 -28.56 -7.65
N ALA A 185 4.24 -29.00 -6.73
CA ALA A 185 2.80 -28.78 -6.78
C ALA A 185 2.37 -27.29 -6.69
N THR A 186 3.27 -26.39 -6.29
CA THR A 186 3.01 -24.94 -6.23
C THR A 186 3.36 -24.22 -7.53
N GLN A 187 4.20 -24.86 -8.37
CA GLN A 187 4.91 -24.20 -9.46
C GLN A 187 4.03 -24.11 -10.72
N GLY A 188 4.15 -22.98 -11.42
CA GLY A 188 3.63 -22.77 -12.77
C GLY A 188 4.78 -22.60 -13.76
N ALA A 189 4.55 -21.89 -14.87
CA ALA A 189 5.57 -21.64 -15.89
C ALA A 189 6.79 -20.85 -15.35
N GLY A 190 6.58 -20.00 -14.33
CA GLY A 190 7.66 -19.25 -13.66
C GLY A 190 8.52 -20.09 -12.72
N GLY A 191 8.21 -21.38 -12.55
CA GLY A 191 8.94 -22.29 -11.67
C GLY A 191 8.98 -21.82 -10.20
N PRO A 192 10.01 -22.18 -9.43
CA PRO A 192 10.10 -21.81 -8.01
C PRO A 192 10.25 -20.30 -7.80
N VAL A 193 10.97 -19.60 -8.68
CA VAL A 193 11.21 -18.16 -8.55
C VAL A 193 9.91 -17.37 -8.77
N GLY A 194 9.05 -17.80 -9.69
CA GLY A 194 7.71 -17.23 -9.89
C GLY A 194 6.84 -17.36 -8.62
N VAL A 195 6.87 -18.51 -7.94
CA VAL A 195 6.16 -18.72 -6.66
C VAL A 195 6.70 -17.80 -5.57
N GLN A 196 8.02 -17.67 -5.46
CA GLN A 196 8.65 -16.76 -4.50
C GLN A 196 8.26 -15.30 -4.74
N ALA A 197 8.28 -14.84 -6.00
CA ALA A 197 7.86 -13.50 -6.36
C ALA A 197 6.38 -13.25 -6.04
N LEU A 198 5.51 -14.22 -6.33
CA LEU A 198 4.08 -14.18 -5.97
C LEU A 198 3.89 -13.99 -4.47
N ILE A 199 4.56 -14.80 -3.64
CA ILE A 199 4.47 -14.72 -2.18
C ILE A 199 4.94 -13.35 -1.66
N VAL A 200 6.09 -12.86 -2.13
CA VAL A 200 6.64 -11.56 -1.69
C VAL A 200 5.67 -10.42 -2.05
N GLN A 201 5.25 -10.33 -3.31
CA GLN A 201 4.41 -9.24 -3.79
C GLN A 201 2.99 -9.30 -3.22
N GLY A 202 2.44 -10.51 -3.02
CA GLY A 202 1.12 -10.72 -2.43
C GLY A 202 1.06 -10.32 -0.96
N ASN A 203 2.04 -10.76 -0.15
CA ASN A 203 2.03 -10.49 1.29
C ASN A 203 2.36 -9.03 1.63
N ALA A 204 3.21 -8.36 0.84
CA ALA A 204 3.57 -6.96 1.08
C ALA A 204 2.35 -6.02 1.02
N ARG A 205 1.32 -6.35 0.24
CA ARG A 205 0.10 -5.51 0.09
C ARG A 205 -0.77 -5.45 1.34
N LEU A 206 -0.60 -6.40 2.27
CA LEU A 206 -1.44 -6.50 3.46
C LEU A 206 -1.11 -5.44 4.51
N GLN A 207 -0.05 -4.65 4.34
CA GLN A 207 0.41 -3.69 5.35
C GLN A 207 -0.62 -2.63 5.76
N PRO A 208 -0.57 -2.18 7.02
CA PRO A 208 -1.28 -0.97 7.47
C PRO A 208 -1.00 0.22 6.54
N ARG A 209 -2.02 1.04 6.30
CA ARG A 209 -1.92 2.25 5.46
C ARG A 209 -2.49 3.47 6.17
N PRO A 210 -1.90 4.66 6.00
CA PRO A 210 -2.54 5.90 6.44
C PRO A 210 -3.87 6.14 5.73
N ALA A 211 -4.75 6.92 6.36
CA ALA A 211 -6.06 7.27 5.81
C ALA A 211 -5.98 8.38 4.75
N LEU A 212 -5.21 8.14 3.67
CA LEU A 212 -4.95 9.12 2.61
C LEU A 212 -6.22 9.76 2.00
N PRO A 213 -7.33 9.02 1.75
CA PRO A 213 -8.55 9.62 1.21
C PRO A 213 -9.20 10.65 2.17
N ILE A 214 -9.07 10.44 3.49
CA ILE A 214 -9.58 11.38 4.50
C ILE A 214 -8.77 12.68 4.46
N VAL A 215 -7.45 12.56 4.27
CA VAL A 215 -6.56 13.73 4.10
C VAL A 215 -6.95 14.53 2.87
N ALA A 216 -7.12 13.87 1.72
CA ALA A 216 -7.56 14.53 0.49
C ALA A 216 -8.87 15.31 0.70
N LYS A 217 -9.87 14.65 1.29
CA LYS A 217 -11.18 15.26 1.58
C LYS A 217 -11.05 16.46 2.52
N LEU A 218 -10.25 16.37 3.58
CA LEU A 218 -10.05 17.51 4.48
C LEU A 218 -9.41 18.69 3.74
N CYS A 219 -8.37 18.42 2.95
CA CYS A 219 -7.63 19.44 2.24
C CYS A 219 -8.46 20.13 1.15
N GLU A 220 -9.26 19.39 0.40
CA GLU A 220 -10.19 19.94 -0.60
C GLU A 220 -11.28 20.81 0.05
N ASN A 221 -11.76 20.42 1.22
CA ASN A 221 -12.81 21.13 1.95
C ASN A 221 -12.27 22.18 2.93
N ALA A 222 -11.00 22.58 2.81
CA ALA A 222 -10.40 23.58 3.69
C ALA A 222 -11.10 24.95 3.61
N GLY A 223 -11.79 25.25 2.50
CA GLY A 223 -12.47 26.53 2.30
C GLY A 223 -11.51 27.71 2.46
N ASP A 224 -11.86 28.64 3.34
CA ASP A 224 -11.05 29.82 3.66
C ASP A 224 -10.02 29.59 4.79
N ASP A 225 -9.88 28.36 5.31
CA ASP A 225 -8.88 28.03 6.33
C ASP A 225 -7.47 28.00 5.71
N ALA A 226 -6.83 29.17 5.70
CA ALA A 226 -5.49 29.35 5.13
C ALA A 226 -4.42 28.49 5.82
N ALA A 227 -4.59 28.15 7.10
CA ALA A 227 -3.64 27.33 7.85
C ALA A 227 -3.71 25.87 7.39
N ILE A 228 -4.91 25.29 7.29
CA ILE A 228 -5.10 23.95 6.73
C ILE A 228 -4.58 23.90 5.29
N LYS A 229 -4.93 24.89 4.46
CA LYS A 229 -4.47 24.93 3.06
C LYS A 229 -2.94 24.93 2.97
N LEU A 230 -2.27 25.72 3.82
CA LEU A 230 -0.80 25.77 3.86
C LEU A 230 -0.20 24.43 4.28
N ASP A 231 -0.74 23.78 5.30
CA ASP A 231 -0.25 22.47 5.75
C ASP A 231 -0.49 21.39 4.70
N CYS A 232 -1.64 21.40 4.02
CA CYS A 232 -1.93 20.50 2.91
C CYS A 232 -0.97 20.71 1.72
N LEU A 233 -0.59 21.95 1.40
CA LEU A 233 0.39 22.22 0.34
C LEU A 233 1.80 21.73 0.73
N LYS A 234 2.23 21.95 1.98
CA LYS A 234 3.50 21.44 2.50
C LYS A 234 3.54 19.91 2.48
N LEU A 235 2.47 19.28 2.97
CA LEU A 235 2.30 17.83 2.93
C LEU A 235 2.32 17.34 1.48
N GLY A 236 1.60 18.00 0.57
CA GLY A 236 1.57 17.66 -0.85
C GLY A 236 2.98 17.57 -1.44
N LYS A 237 3.80 18.61 -1.22
CA LYS A 237 5.21 18.65 -1.66
C LYS A 237 6.06 17.53 -1.07
N LEU A 238 5.86 17.21 0.21
CA LEU A 238 6.58 16.09 0.86
C LEU A 238 6.20 14.74 0.21
N LEU A 239 4.92 14.55 -0.06
CA LEU A 239 4.38 13.30 -0.58
C LEU A 239 4.73 13.03 -2.04
N GLU A 240 5.02 14.03 -2.86
CA GLU A 240 5.51 13.86 -4.24
C GLU A 240 6.79 13.01 -4.33
N TRP A 241 7.59 13.02 -3.26
CA TRP A 241 8.80 12.21 -3.11
C TRP A 241 8.60 11.02 -2.17
N GLY A 242 7.35 10.74 -1.78
CA GLY A 242 6.99 9.69 -0.84
C GLY A 242 7.41 8.30 -1.28
N SER A 243 7.48 7.40 -0.29
CA SER A 243 7.94 6.02 -0.43
C SER A 243 7.07 5.14 -1.33
N SER A 244 5.78 5.44 -1.48
CA SER A 244 4.82 4.60 -2.22
C SER A 244 4.09 5.35 -3.33
N PRO A 245 3.59 4.64 -4.37
CA PRO A 245 2.79 5.27 -5.42
C PRO A 245 1.54 5.96 -4.88
N LEU A 246 0.94 5.42 -3.83
CA LEU A 246 -0.27 6.01 -3.22
C LEU A 246 0.04 7.35 -2.55
N ALA A 247 1.15 7.44 -1.82
CA ALA A 247 1.60 8.69 -1.23
C ALA A 247 1.87 9.74 -2.31
N ARG A 248 2.62 9.38 -3.36
CA ARG A 248 2.90 10.28 -4.48
C ARG A 248 1.63 10.73 -5.19
N SER A 249 0.67 9.82 -5.38
CA SER A 249 -0.63 10.16 -5.96
C SER A 249 -1.36 11.21 -5.13
N LEU A 250 -1.41 11.06 -3.80
CA LEU A 250 -1.98 12.09 -2.92
C LEU A 250 -1.22 13.41 -3.02
N GLY A 251 0.11 13.39 -3.00
CA GLY A 251 0.92 14.61 -3.09
C GLY A 251 0.64 15.43 -4.35
N LEU A 252 0.63 14.75 -5.49
CA LEU A 252 0.30 15.33 -6.79
C LEU A 252 -1.15 15.83 -6.84
N HIS A 253 -2.07 15.06 -6.28
CA HIS A 253 -3.47 15.47 -6.20
C HIS A 253 -3.67 16.76 -5.38
N LEU A 254 -3.04 16.86 -4.21
CA LEU A 254 -3.11 18.05 -3.37
C LEU A 254 -2.57 19.30 -4.08
N ARG A 255 -1.44 19.16 -4.79
CA ARG A 255 -0.89 20.26 -5.60
C ARG A 255 -1.80 20.64 -6.77
N GLU A 256 -2.47 19.68 -7.37
CA GLU A 256 -3.42 19.93 -8.45
C GLU A 256 -4.70 20.63 -8.02
N VAL A 257 -5.20 20.37 -6.81
CA VAL A 257 -6.45 20.99 -6.34
C VAL A 257 -6.20 22.29 -5.56
N LEU A 258 -5.03 22.47 -4.96
CA LEU A 258 -4.72 23.63 -4.10
C LEU A 258 -3.72 24.62 -4.71
N GLY A 259 -2.94 24.21 -5.71
CA GLY A 259 -1.88 25.01 -6.32
C GLY A 259 -2.37 26.04 -7.34
N ASP A 260 -1.45 26.87 -7.83
CA ASP A 260 -1.68 27.80 -8.95
C ASP A 260 -1.72 27.09 -10.31
N ALA A 261 -2.12 27.79 -11.37
CA ALA A 261 -2.31 27.20 -12.70
C ALA A 261 -1.10 26.42 -13.23
N THR A 262 0.12 26.88 -12.94
CA THR A 262 1.36 26.20 -13.34
C THR A 262 1.56 24.93 -12.53
N ALA A 263 1.46 25.02 -11.19
CA ALA A 263 1.57 23.87 -10.30
C ALA A 263 0.53 22.79 -10.63
N GLN A 264 -0.69 23.20 -10.98
CA GLN A 264 -1.77 22.31 -11.41
C GLN A 264 -1.46 21.58 -12.72
N ALA A 265 -0.94 22.30 -13.73
CA ALA A 265 -0.60 21.69 -15.01
C ALA A 265 0.54 20.67 -14.89
N GLU A 266 1.58 21.00 -14.12
CA GLU A 266 2.69 20.08 -13.87
C GLU A 266 2.26 18.86 -13.03
N ALA A 267 1.42 19.06 -12.02
CA ALA A 267 0.88 17.96 -11.20
C ALA A 267 0.05 16.98 -12.05
N ARG A 268 -0.78 17.49 -12.96
CA ARG A 268 -1.53 16.66 -13.93
C ARG A 268 -0.61 15.79 -14.78
N GLN A 269 0.48 16.37 -15.29
CA GLN A 269 1.46 15.64 -16.10
C GLN A 269 2.21 14.59 -15.26
N GLN A 270 2.68 14.94 -14.07
CA GLN A 270 3.38 14.00 -13.18
C GLN A 270 2.45 12.87 -12.70
N ARG A 271 1.17 13.15 -12.47
CA ARG A 271 0.17 12.13 -12.12
C ARG A 271 -0.08 11.18 -13.30
N ARG A 272 -0.12 11.70 -14.52
CA ARG A 272 -0.19 10.88 -15.74
C ARG A 272 1.00 9.93 -15.83
N ASP A 273 2.22 10.41 -15.60
CA ASP A 273 3.42 9.56 -15.57
C ASP A 273 3.38 8.52 -14.44
N LEU A 274 2.89 8.89 -13.25
CA LEU A 274 2.74 7.95 -12.13
C LEU A 274 1.74 6.83 -12.44
N ILE A 275 0.59 7.14 -13.05
CA ILE A 275 -0.40 6.12 -13.44
C ILE A 275 0.22 5.15 -14.45
N TRP A 276 0.95 5.67 -15.45
CA TRP A 276 1.68 4.85 -16.41
C TRP A 276 2.71 3.93 -15.74
N GLN A 277 3.49 4.47 -14.81
CA GLN A 277 4.48 3.69 -14.05
C GLN A 277 3.81 2.55 -13.27
N VAL A 278 2.74 2.84 -12.52
CA VAL A 278 2.02 1.85 -11.70
C VAL A 278 1.37 0.78 -12.58
N GLN A 279 0.79 1.15 -13.72
CA GLN A 279 0.17 0.20 -14.63
C GLN A 279 1.20 -0.75 -15.24
N ASN A 280 2.28 -0.21 -15.79
CA ASN A 280 3.33 -1.05 -16.39
C ASN A 280 3.98 -1.95 -15.34
N TYR A 281 4.25 -1.44 -14.14
CA TYR A 281 4.76 -2.25 -13.05
C TYR A 281 3.78 -3.37 -12.66
N SER A 282 2.49 -3.06 -12.58
CA SER A 282 1.47 -4.06 -12.25
C SER A 282 1.39 -5.16 -13.31
N GLN A 283 1.50 -4.82 -14.60
CA GLN A 283 1.56 -5.81 -15.68
C GLN A 283 2.81 -6.68 -15.61
N LEU A 284 3.96 -6.08 -15.30
CA LEU A 284 5.20 -6.85 -15.06
C LEU A 284 5.06 -7.78 -13.85
N ALA A 285 4.52 -7.28 -12.73
CA ALA A 285 4.32 -8.07 -11.51
C ALA A 285 3.35 -9.24 -11.72
N LEU A 286 2.30 -9.08 -12.53
CA LEU A 286 1.39 -10.16 -12.89
C LEU A 286 2.09 -11.24 -13.72
N ARG A 287 2.85 -10.83 -14.76
CA ARG A 287 3.58 -11.75 -15.65
C ARG A 287 4.70 -12.52 -14.95
N ALA A 288 5.24 -12.01 -13.84
CA ALA A 288 6.32 -12.66 -13.12
C ALA A 288 5.98 -14.06 -12.58
N GLN A 289 4.69 -14.40 -12.44
CA GLN A 289 4.29 -15.75 -12.05
C GLN A 289 4.66 -16.81 -13.11
N ASP A 290 4.78 -16.38 -14.37
CA ASP A 290 5.01 -17.23 -15.54
C ASP A 290 6.35 -16.92 -16.25
N ASP A 291 7.06 -15.88 -15.82
CA ASP A 291 8.34 -15.43 -16.38
C ASP A 291 9.43 -15.46 -15.29
N PRO A 292 10.29 -16.51 -15.26
CA PRO A 292 11.32 -16.65 -14.23
C PRO A 292 12.32 -15.51 -14.20
N ALA A 293 12.66 -14.92 -15.35
CA ALA A 293 13.61 -13.82 -15.43
C ALA A 293 13.03 -12.55 -14.79
N LEU A 294 11.77 -12.27 -15.08
CA LEU A 294 11.05 -11.14 -14.48
C LEU A 294 10.81 -11.36 -12.97
N ALA A 295 10.48 -12.58 -12.56
CA ALA A 295 10.37 -12.94 -11.14
C ALA A 295 11.68 -12.67 -10.39
N GLN A 296 12.81 -13.12 -10.95
CA GLN A 296 14.13 -12.88 -10.39
C GLN A 296 14.45 -11.39 -10.29
N GLN A 297 14.07 -10.61 -11.30
CA GLN A 297 14.26 -9.16 -11.32
C GLN A 297 13.47 -8.46 -10.20
N LEU A 298 12.21 -8.83 -9.98
CA LEU A 298 11.38 -8.29 -8.89
C LEU A 298 11.95 -8.65 -7.52
N LEU A 299 12.35 -9.90 -7.32
CA LEU A 299 12.96 -10.36 -6.08
C LEU A 299 14.29 -9.64 -5.83
N ALA A 300 15.13 -9.47 -6.84
CA ALA A 300 16.39 -8.73 -6.73
C ALA A 300 16.18 -7.24 -6.44
N ALA A 301 15.13 -6.61 -6.99
CA ALA A 301 14.75 -5.25 -6.63
C ALA A 301 14.32 -5.17 -5.15
N SER A 302 13.50 -6.13 -4.70
CA SER A 302 13.02 -6.19 -3.31
C SER A 302 14.18 -6.42 -2.33
N LYS A 303 15.08 -7.37 -2.61
CA LYS A 303 16.28 -7.68 -1.80
C LYS A 303 17.26 -6.50 -1.69
N ARG A 304 17.34 -5.65 -2.72
CA ARG A 304 18.16 -4.43 -2.68
C ARG A 304 17.61 -3.38 -1.72
N GLY A 305 16.34 -3.49 -1.30
CA GLY A 305 15.71 -2.57 -0.37
C GLY A 305 15.33 -1.24 -1.00
N GLY A 306 15.29 -0.18 -0.19
CA GLY A 306 14.74 1.12 -0.57
C GLY A 306 13.22 1.20 -0.41
N THR A 307 12.62 2.23 -1.01
CA THR A 307 11.17 2.46 -0.97
C THR A 307 10.44 1.68 -2.08
N GLU A 308 9.13 1.45 -1.92
CA GLU A 308 8.31 0.80 -2.96
C GLU A 308 8.43 1.54 -4.31
N MET A 309 8.44 2.88 -4.30
CA MET A 309 8.65 3.68 -5.51
C MET A 309 10.03 3.48 -6.13
N SER A 310 11.09 3.38 -5.33
CA SER A 310 12.44 3.15 -5.86
C SER A 310 12.58 1.75 -6.48
N GLN A 311 11.95 0.74 -5.87
CA GLN A 311 11.93 -0.64 -6.38
C GLN A 311 11.11 -0.72 -7.67
N LEU A 312 9.93 -0.10 -7.70
CA LEU A 312 9.09 0.01 -8.89
C LEU A 312 9.86 0.63 -10.06
N ILE A 313 10.49 1.78 -9.85
CA ILE A 313 11.26 2.47 -10.89
C ILE A 313 12.44 1.62 -11.36
N ALA A 314 13.14 0.94 -10.44
CA ALA A 314 14.24 0.05 -10.79
C ALA A 314 13.78 -1.11 -11.68
N VAL A 315 12.61 -1.68 -11.39
CA VAL A 315 12.03 -2.75 -12.19
C VAL A 315 11.62 -2.25 -13.58
N LEU A 316 10.93 -1.11 -13.67
CA LEU A 316 10.57 -0.52 -14.97
C LEU A 316 11.82 -0.29 -15.85
N ARG A 317 12.87 0.33 -15.29
CA ARG A 317 14.11 0.59 -16.02
C ARG A 317 14.80 -0.67 -16.49
N ALA A 318 14.91 -1.68 -15.63
CA ALA A 318 15.54 -2.94 -15.99
C ALA A 318 14.71 -3.75 -17.02
N SER A 319 13.40 -3.52 -17.11
CA SER A 319 12.54 -4.09 -18.16
C SER A 319 12.41 -3.20 -19.41
N GLY A 320 13.24 -2.15 -19.54
CA GLY A 320 13.21 -1.25 -20.70
C GLY A 320 11.96 -0.37 -20.81
N VAL A 321 11.18 -0.25 -19.73
CA VAL A 321 9.97 0.58 -19.70
C VAL A 321 10.32 2.01 -19.25
N SER A 322 9.94 2.99 -20.07
CA SER A 322 10.06 4.41 -19.74
C SER A 322 9.28 4.77 -18.48
N THR A 323 9.86 5.59 -17.61
CA THR A 323 9.14 6.15 -16.44
C THR A 323 8.24 7.33 -16.80
N THR A 324 8.33 7.84 -18.03
CA THR A 324 7.46 8.90 -18.54
C THR A 324 6.50 8.31 -19.56
N ALA A 325 5.22 8.67 -19.43
CA ALA A 325 4.17 8.17 -20.29
C ALA A 325 4.30 8.77 -21.71
N PRO A 326 4.33 7.94 -22.78
CA PRO A 326 4.45 8.42 -24.17
C PRO A 326 3.34 9.43 -24.49
N GLY A 327 3.60 10.53 -25.20
CA GLY A 327 2.61 11.62 -25.35
C GLY A 327 1.22 11.22 -25.86
N SER A 328 1.12 10.15 -26.66
CA SER A 328 -0.14 9.58 -27.16
C SER A 328 -0.94 8.76 -26.13
N TRP A 329 -0.32 8.37 -25.02
CA TRP A 329 -0.97 7.55 -24.00
C TRP A 329 -1.92 8.38 -23.13
N GLN A 330 -3.07 7.82 -22.78
CA GLN A 330 -4.00 8.39 -21.83
C GLN A 330 -4.31 7.37 -20.74
N PRO A 331 -4.52 7.81 -19.48
CA PRO A 331 -4.96 6.91 -18.43
C PRO A 331 -6.33 6.32 -18.79
N PRO A 332 -6.56 5.02 -18.52
CA PRO A 332 -7.87 4.41 -18.67
C PRO A 332 -8.88 5.12 -17.77
N ALA A 333 -10.13 5.19 -18.24
CA ALA A 333 -11.22 5.78 -17.47
C ALA A 333 -11.43 5.01 -16.14
N PRO A 334 -11.87 5.68 -15.06
CA PRO A 334 -12.05 5.07 -13.73
C PRO A 334 -12.96 3.83 -13.71
N ASP A 335 -13.89 3.71 -14.67
CA ASP A 335 -14.86 2.61 -14.76
C ASP A 335 -14.54 1.59 -15.86
N ALA A 336 -13.34 1.63 -16.44
CA ALA A 336 -12.96 0.64 -17.43
C ALA A 336 -12.77 -0.74 -16.75
N PRO A 337 -13.55 -1.78 -17.12
CA PRO A 337 -13.28 -3.13 -16.65
C PRO A 337 -11.86 -3.53 -17.06
N ALA A 338 -11.16 -4.26 -16.19
CA ALA A 338 -9.84 -4.81 -16.51
C ALA A 338 -9.91 -5.53 -17.87
N PRO A 339 -8.97 -5.31 -18.80
CA PRO A 339 -9.01 -5.95 -20.10
C PRO A 339 -9.01 -7.46 -19.88
N ALA A 340 -10.05 -8.13 -20.42
CA ALA A 340 -10.19 -9.57 -20.37
C ALA A 340 -8.93 -10.22 -20.96
N HIS A 341 -8.29 -11.08 -20.18
CA HIS A 341 -7.23 -11.94 -20.67
C HIS A 341 -7.77 -12.75 -21.85
N SER A 342 -7.21 -12.54 -23.05
CA SER A 342 -7.43 -13.48 -24.14
C SER A 342 -6.71 -14.79 -23.83
N PRO A 343 -7.33 -15.94 -24.17
CA PRO A 343 -6.83 -17.28 -23.82
C PRO A 343 -5.47 -17.59 -24.43
#